data_AF-A0A8T6U994-F1
#
_entry.id   AF-A0A8T6U994-F1
#
_cell.length_a   1.000
_cell.length_b   1.000
_cell.length_c   1.000
_cell.angle_alpha   90.00
_cell.angle_beta   90.00
_cell.angle_gamma   90.00
#
_symmetry.space_group_name_H-M   'P 1'
#
loop_
_entity.id
_entity.type
_entity.pdbx_description
1 polymer ?
#
loop_
_entity_poly.entity_id
_entity_poly.type
_entity_poly.pdbx_seq_one_letter_code
_entity_poly.pdbx_strand_id
1 'polypeptide(L)' 'MLVAIQGFVQESFKDEADTRLKEIAFGNRRILLERGIHMLLAVVVSEDVDVDTS' A
#
# COMPACT_ATOMS: atom_id res chain seq x y z
N MET A 1 4.48 -14.88 1.84
CA MET A 1 4.15 -13.49 1.47
C MET A 1 2.77 -13.06 1.98
N LEU A 2 1.70 -13.84 1.75
CA LEU A 2 0.34 -13.50 2.20
C LEU A 2 0.26 -13.10 3.68
N VAL A 3 0.88 -13.87 4.56
CA VAL A 3 0.92 -13.59 6.01
C VAL A 3 1.57 -12.24 6.33
N ALA A 4 2.63 -11.85 5.60
CA ALA A 4 3.29 -10.57 5.79
C ALA A 4 2.40 -9.40 5.33
N ILE A 5 1.69 -9.56 4.22
CA ILE A 5 0.72 -8.58 3.73
C ILE A 5 -0.43 -8.41 4.73
N GLN A 6 -0.97 -9.52 5.25
CA GLN A 6 -2.02 -9.50 6.27
C GLN A 6 -1.56 -8.77 7.54
N GLY A 7 -0.36 -9.07 8.03
CA GLY A 7 0.23 -8.39 9.19
C GLY A 7 0.43 -6.89 8.94
N PHE A 8 0.95 -6.52 7.76
CA PHE A 8 1.11 -5.11 7.37
C PHE A 8 -0.21 -4.34 7.35
N VAL A 9 -1.26 -4.93 6.76
CA VAL A 9 -2.59 -4.32 6.72
C VAL A 9 -3.12 -4.14 8.15
N GLN A 10 -3.04 -5.16 9.00
CA GLN A 10 -3.50 -5.06 10.39
C GLN A 10 -2.75 -3.99 11.18
N GLU A 11 -1.42 -3.94 11.07
CA GLU A 11 -0.58 -2.92 11.73
C GLU A 11 -0.89 -1.51 11.22
N SER A 12 -1.21 -1.39 9.92
CA SER A 12 -1.53 -0.10 9.31
C SER A 12 -2.76 0.58 9.90
N PHE A 13 -3.69 -0.19 10.48
CA PHE A 13 -4.93 0.32 11.08
C PHE A 13 -4.95 0.36 12.61
N LYS A 14 -3.87 -0.07 13.31
CA LYS A 14 -3.83 -0.06 14.78
C LYS A 14 -3.76 1.33 15.39
N ASP A 15 -3.11 2.27 14.72
CA ASP A 15 -3.01 3.66 15.17
C ASP A 15 -3.91 4.54 14.31
N GLU A 16 -4.97 5.08 14.92
CA GLU A 16 -5.94 5.92 14.22
C GLU A 16 -5.44 7.33 13.94
N ALA A 17 -4.41 7.79 14.65
CA ALA A 17 -3.80 9.09 14.43
C ALA A 17 -2.70 9.05 13.36
N ASP A 18 -2.27 7.85 12.96
CA ASP A 18 -1.22 7.66 11.96
C ASP A 18 -1.77 7.81 10.53
N THR A 19 -1.63 9.03 10.01
CA THR A 19 -2.03 9.43 8.66
C THR A 19 -0.90 9.30 7.63
N ARG A 20 0.23 8.70 8.00
CA ARG A 20 1.36 8.56 7.09
C ARG A 20 1.06 7.51 6.02
N LEU A 21 1.61 7.74 4.82
CA LEU A 21 1.64 6.75 3.76
C LEU A 21 2.47 5.54 4.22
N LYS A 22 1.86 4.37 4.22
CA LYS A 22 2.49 3.08 4.55
C LYS A 22 2.71 2.31 3.26
N GLU A 23 3.88 1.71 3.11
CA GLU A 23 4.26 0.97 1.91
C GLU A 23 4.81 -0.41 2.27
N ILE A 24 4.41 -1.43 1.49
CA ILE A 24 5.07 -2.73 1.48
C ILE A 24 5.35 -3.18 0.05
N ALA A 25 6.60 -3.54 -0.23
CA ALA A 25 7.01 -4.13 -1.50
C ALA A 25 6.85 -5.66 -1.47
N PHE A 26 6.38 -6.23 -2.57
CA PHE A 26 6.26 -7.67 -2.79
C PHE A 26 6.51 -8.01 -4.26
N GLY A 27 7.70 -8.57 -4.56
CA GLY A 27 8.13 -8.76 -5.95
C GLY A 27 8.21 -7.41 -6.69
N ASN A 28 7.65 -7.34 -7.90
CA ASN A 28 7.60 -6.13 -8.72
C ASN A 28 6.38 -5.25 -8.43
N ARG A 29 5.72 -5.48 -7.29
CA ARG A 29 4.51 -4.76 -6.89
C ARG A 29 4.69 -4.16 -5.52
N ARG A 30 3.94 -3.10 -5.26
CA ARG A 30 3.95 -2.39 -3.98
C ARG A 30 2.53 -2.08 -3.56
N ILE A 31 2.23 -2.23 -2.28
CA ILE A 31 0.94 -1.80 -1.71
C ILE A 31 1.20 -0.50 -0.97
N LEU A 32 0.47 0.53 -1.34
CA LEU A 32 0.42 1.83 -0.68
C LEU A 32 -0.89 1.91 0.11
N LEU A 33 -0.80 2.27 1.38
CA LEU A 33 -1.94 2.49 2.27
C LEU A 33 -1.85 3.88 2.87
N GLU A 34 -2.93 4.65 2.77
CA GLU A 34 -3.05 5.94 3.44
C GLU A 34 -4.40 6.03 4.15
N ARG A 35 -4.37 6.42 5.42
CA ARG A 35 -5.56 6.70 6.22
C ARG A 35 -5.74 8.21 6.30
N GLY A 36 -6.78 8.72 5.65
CA GLY A 36 -7.28 10.06 5.85
C GLY A 36 -8.33 10.10 6.96
N ILE A 37 -8.67 11.32 7.40
CA ILE A 37 -9.68 11.56 8.45
C ILE A 37 -11.06 11.00 8.03
N HIS A 38 -11.36 10.98 6.73
CA HIS A 38 -12.67 10.61 6.19
C HIS A 38 -12.64 9.42 5.22
N MET A 39 -11.47 8.93 4.85
CA MET A 39 -11.33 7.88 3.84
C MET A 39 -10.10 7.02 4.09
N LEU A 40 -10.19 5.75 3.72
CA LEU A 40 -9.06 4.83 3.64
C LEU A 40 -8.74 4.58 2.17
N LEU A 41 -7.48 4.75 1.79
CA LEU A 41 -7.01 4.50 0.44
C LEU A 41 -6.01 3.34 0.44
N ALA A 42 -6.20 2.39 -0.48
CA ALA A 42 -5.28 1.29 -0.71
C ALA A 42 -5.03 1.16 -2.22
N VAL A 43 -3.76 1.21 -2.63
CA VAL A 43 -3.36 1.14 -4.04
C VAL A 43 -2.30 0.05 -4.20
N VAL A 44 -2.47 -0.80 -5.21
CA VAL A 44 -1.42 -1.75 -5.64
C VAL A 44 -0.77 -1.17 -6.89
N VAL A 45 0.50 -0.80 -6.77
CA VAL A 45 1.32 -0.34 -7.88
C VAL A 45 2.09 -1.55 -8.43
N SER A 46 2.05 -1.74 -9.74
CA SER A 46 2.88 -2.74 -10.43
C SER A 46 3.91 -2.02 -11.28
N GLU A 47 5.17 -2.42 -11.18
CA GLU A 47 6.24 -1.95 -12.06
C GLU A 47 6.18 -2.73 -13.39
N ASP A 48 5.12 -2.55 -14.15
CA ASP A 48 5.11 -2.88 -15.58
C ASP A 48 5.16 -1.54 -16.33
N VAL A 49 6.36 -0.98 -16.45
CA VAL A 49 6.60 0.21 -17.27
C VAL A 49 6.88 -0.26 -18.70
N ASP A 50 5.81 -0.45 -19.48
CA ASP A 50 5.84 -0.21 -20.92
C ASP A 50 4.94 0.99 -21.18
N VAL A 51 5.47 2.18 -20.92
CA VAL A 51 4.94 3.39 -21.55
C VAL A 51 5.61 3.47 -22.92
N ASP A 52 5.07 2.71 -23.88
CA ASP A 52 5.36 2.91 -25.28
C ASP A 52 4.71 4.24 -25.70
N THR A 53 5.45 5.33 -25.48
CA THR A 53 5.21 6.62 -26.15
C THR A 53 5.63 6.47 -27.61
N SER A 54 4.74 5.89 -28.40
CA SER A 54 4.72 6.06 -29.86
C SER A 54 4.10 7.39 -30.26
#